data_AF-A0A4U6RWD0-F1
#
_entry.id   AF-A0A4U6RWD0-F1
#
_cell.length_a   1.000
_cell.length_b   1.000
_cell.length_c   1.000
_cell.angle_alpha   90.00
_cell.angle_beta   90.00
_cell.angle_gamma   90.00
#
_symmetry.space_group_name_H-M   'P 1'
#
loop_
_entity.id
_entity.type
_entity.pdbx_description
1 polymer ?
#
loop_
_entity_poly.entity_id
_entity_poly.type
_entity_poly.pdbx_seq_one_letter_code
_entity_poly.pdbx_strand_id
1 'polypeptide(L)' 'MAVAKKSKTARGRKQDRARVAGGQDYEVQYEAKKTGKSAPAVKKAVKKVGNARKRVEKRLGR' A
#
# COMPACT_ATOMS: atom_id res chain seq x y z
N MET A 1 -11.66 9.45 -34.80
CA MET A 1 -11.07 8.92 -33.55
C MET A 1 -10.42 10.06 -32.79
N ALA A 2 -10.97 10.45 -31.63
CA ALA A 2 -10.32 11.41 -30.74
C ALA A 2 -9.79 10.65 -29.52
N VAL A 3 -8.47 10.43 -29.45
CA VAL A 3 -7.83 9.84 -28.28
C VAL A 3 -7.82 10.91 -27.18
N ALA A 4 -8.76 10.82 -26.26
CA ALA A 4 -8.82 11.68 -25.09
C ALA A 4 -7.50 11.59 -24.31
N LYS A 5 -6.74 12.68 -24.30
CA LYS A 5 -5.47 12.82 -23.56
C LYS A 5 -5.79 12.73 -22.07
N LYS A 6 -5.52 11.56 -21.47
CA LYS A 6 -5.80 11.24 -20.06
C LYS A 6 -4.92 12.14 -19.16
N SER A 7 -5.42 13.30 -18.76
CA SER A 7 -4.75 14.15 -17.78
C SER A 7 -4.61 13.37 -16.47
N LYS A 8 -3.35 13.13 -16.05
CA LYS A 8 -3.03 12.46 -14.79
C LYS A 8 -3.40 13.41 -13.66
N THR A 9 -4.64 13.35 -13.19
CA THR A 9 -5.07 14.15 -12.05
C THR A 9 -4.17 13.86 -10.85
N ALA A 10 -3.78 14.90 -10.09
CA ALA A 10 -2.97 14.76 -8.87
C ALA A 10 -3.61 13.80 -7.83
N ARG A 11 -4.90 13.51 -8.00
CA ARG A 11 -5.72 12.57 -7.23
C ARG A 11 -5.20 11.12 -7.29
N GLY A 12 -4.54 10.70 -8.38
CA GLY A 12 -4.00 9.34 -8.54
C GLY A 12 -2.89 8.99 -7.54
N ARG A 13 -1.89 9.86 -7.38
CA ARG A 13 -0.74 9.60 -6.48
C ARG A 13 -1.14 9.47 -5.01
N LYS A 14 -2.17 10.21 -4.57
CA LYS A 14 -2.69 10.11 -3.20
C LYS A 14 -3.39 8.77 -2.97
N GLN A 15 -4.06 8.25 -4.00
CA GLN A 15 -4.77 6.98 -3.94
C GLN A 15 -3.79 5.80 -3.89
N ASP A 16 -2.71 5.87 -4.68
CA ASP A 16 -1.63 4.87 -4.65
C ASP A 16 -0.94 4.84 -3.28
N ARG A 17 -0.63 6.01 -2.71
CA ARG A 17 -0.05 6.12 -1.35
C ARG A 17 -1.00 5.71 -0.22
N ALA A 18 -2.28 5.50 -0.47
CA ALA A 18 -3.20 5.02 0.55
C ALA A 18 -3.21 3.49 0.67
N ARG A 19 -2.58 2.79 -0.27
CA ARG A 19 -2.61 1.34 -0.38
C ARG A 19 -1.21 0.76 -0.19
N VAL A 20 -1.18 -0.50 0.25
CA VAL A 20 0.00 -1.35 0.34
C VAL A 20 -0.22 -2.51 -0.62
N ALA A 21 0.55 -2.54 -1.69
CA ALA A 21 0.55 -3.64 -2.64
C ALA A 21 1.22 -4.85 -2.00
N GLY A 22 0.45 -5.70 -1.31
CA GLY A 22 0.98 -6.91 -0.64
C GLY A 22 1.63 -7.94 -1.56
N GLY A 23 1.42 -7.82 -2.88
CA GLY A 23 2.09 -8.61 -3.91
C GLY A 23 3.37 -8.00 -4.46
N GLN A 24 3.71 -6.75 -4.10
CA GLN A 24 4.98 -6.13 -4.46
C GLN A 24 5.94 -6.20 -3.28
N ASP A 25 7.05 -6.92 -3.45
CA ASP A 25 8.01 -7.13 -2.36
C ASP A 25 8.64 -5.81 -1.89
N TYR A 26 8.84 -4.84 -2.79
CA TYR A 26 9.34 -3.51 -2.41
C TYR A 26 8.41 -2.80 -1.43
N GLU A 27 7.10 -2.80 -1.68
CA GLU A 27 6.12 -2.15 -0.77
C GLU A 27 6.01 -2.88 0.56
N VAL A 28 6.02 -4.21 0.53
CA VAL A 28 6.00 -5.04 1.75
C VAL A 28 7.25 -4.78 2.59
N GLN A 29 8.42 -4.68 1.97
CA GLN A 29 9.66 -4.38 2.66
C GLN A 29 9.69 -2.95 3.21
N TYR A 30 9.15 -1.98 2.46
CA TYR A 30 9.05 -0.60 2.94
C TYR A 30 8.18 -0.52 4.19
N GLU A 31 7.00 -1.13 4.18
CA GLU A 31 6.10 -1.18 5.34
C GLU A 31 6.70 -1.97 6.51
N ALA A 32 7.42 -3.06 6.22
CA ALA A 32 8.15 -3.84 7.22
C ALA A 32 9.19 -2.99 7.93
N LYS A 33 10.06 -2.29 7.17
CA LYS A 33 11.07 -1.36 7.71
C LYS A 33 10.43 -0.21 8.48
N LYS A 34 9.35 0.36 7.92
CA LYS A 34 8.60 1.43 8.57
C LYS A 34 8.02 0.97 9.90
N THR A 35 7.36 -0.18 9.94
CA THR A 35 6.66 -0.67 11.14
C THR A 35 7.55 -1.45 12.10
N GLY A 36 8.82 -1.71 11.75
CA GLY A 36 9.71 -2.57 12.52
C GLY A 36 9.22 -4.03 12.57
N LYS A 37 8.41 -4.45 11.59
CA LYS A 37 7.85 -5.81 11.50
C LYS A 37 8.49 -6.57 10.35
N SER A 38 8.35 -7.88 10.36
CA SER A 38 8.83 -8.72 9.27
C SER A 38 7.90 -8.66 8.05
N ALA A 39 8.46 -8.85 6.85
CA ALA A 39 7.68 -8.97 5.62
C ALA A 39 6.50 -9.97 5.68
N PRO A 40 6.65 -11.19 6.27
CA PRO A 40 5.51 -12.09 6.44
C PRO A 40 4.44 -11.54 7.38
N ALA A 41 4.79 -10.78 8.42
CA ALA A 41 3.81 -10.13 9.29
C ALA A 41 2.99 -9.07 8.54
N VAL A 42 3.63 -8.29 7.67
CA VAL A 42 2.96 -7.33 6.78
C VAL A 42 2.05 -8.05 5.79
N LYS A 43 2.52 -9.11 5.11
CA LYS A 43 1.69 -9.93 4.20
C LYS A 43 0.46 -10.51 4.92
N LYS A 44 0.63 -10.98 6.16
CA LYS A 44 -0.48 -11.48 7.01
C LYS A 44 -1.45 -10.36 7.42
N ALA A 45 -0.94 -9.17 7.75
CA ALA A 45 -1.77 -8.02 8.06
C ALA A 45 -2.59 -7.60 6.83
N VAL A 46 -1.98 -7.45 5.66
CA VAL A 46 -2.66 -7.12 4.39
C VAL A 46 -3.75 -8.13 4.05
N LYS A 47 -3.49 -9.43 4.19
CA LYS A 47 -4.51 -10.48 4.01
C LYS A 47 -5.69 -10.34 4.98
N LYS A 48 -5.45 -9.90 6.22
CA LYS A 48 -6.47 -9.82 7.27
C LYS A 48 -7.29 -8.52 7.24
N VAL A 49 -6.66 -7.38 6.97
CA VAL A 49 -7.30 -6.04 7.06
C VAL A 49 -7.50 -5.37 5.70
N GLY A 50 -7.04 -6.01 4.63
CA GLY A 50 -6.98 -5.45 3.28
C GLY A 50 -5.73 -4.61 3.03
N ASN A 51 -5.62 -4.08 1.82
CA ASN A 51 -4.47 -3.31 1.35
C ASN A 51 -4.47 -1.84 1.82
N ALA A 52 -5.39 -1.40 2.67
CA ALA A 52 -5.39 -0.02 3.15
C ALA A 52 -4.22 0.22 4.12
N ARG A 53 -3.28 1.11 3.77
CA ARG A 53 -2.07 1.40 4.55
C ARG A 53 -2.37 1.70 6.02
N LYS A 54 -3.33 2.59 6.29
CA LYS A 54 -3.78 2.93 7.64
C LYS A 54 -4.24 1.72 8.47
N ARG A 55 -4.93 0.75 7.84
CA ARG A 55 -5.42 -0.45 8.54
C ARG A 55 -4.28 -1.41 8.81
N VAL A 56 -3.34 -1.54 7.86
CA VAL A 56 -2.14 -2.36 7.98
C VAL A 56 -1.24 -1.82 9.09
N GLU A 57 -0.91 -0.52 9.08
CA GLU A 57 -0.12 0.16 10.11
C GLU A 57 -0.75 0.01 11.50
N LYS A 58 -2.06 0.30 11.63
CA LYS A 58 -2.80 0.12 12.88
C LYS A 58 -2.73 -1.32 13.41
N ARG A 59 -2.79 -2.32 12.51
CA ARG A 59 -2.67 -3.74 12.88
C ARG A 59 -1.24 -4.12 13.30
N LEU A 60 -0.25 -3.46 12.72
CA LEU A 60 1.16 -3.66 13.03
C LEU A 60 1.59 -2.87 14.29
N GLY A 61 0.69 -2.07 14.87
CA GLY A 61 0.90 -1.38 16.14
C GLY A 61 1.65 -0.05 16.00
N ARG A 62 1.50 0.62 14.86
CA ARG A 62 2.10 1.92 14.57
C ARG A 62 1.06 2.92 14.08
#